data_AF-A0A7C1YR39-F1
#
_entry.id   AF-A0A7C1YR39-F1
#
_cell.length_a   1.000
_cell.length_b   1.000
_cell.length_c   1.000
_cell.angle_alpha   90.00
_cell.angle_beta   90.00
_cell.angle_gamma   90.00
#
_symmetry.space_group_name_H-M   'P 1'
#
loop_
_entity.id
_entity.type
_entity.pdbx_description
1 polymer ?
#
loop_
_entity_poly.entity_id
_entity_poly.type
_entity_poly.pdbx_seq_one_letter_code
_entity_poly.pdbx_strand_id
1 'polypeptide(L)'
;MGSYLGYRCSACGYEEAQMGIGSGRQAGHALVLYHCYLCKSVGSAWKVEGQEPRCSYCYHPDIHILDIETRNIECPKCGEPAKFFPKEGEWE
;
A
#
# COMPACT_ATOMS: atom_id res chain seq x y z
N MET A 1 7.91 2.52 -13.70
CA MET A 1 6.64 2.33 -14.42
C MET A 1 5.67 1.55 -13.56
N GLY A 2 4.53 2.17 -13.28
CA GLY A 2 3.52 1.63 -12.41
C GLY A 2 2.23 2.43 -12.50
N SER A 3 1.22 2.00 -11.74
CA SER A 3 -0.11 2.61 -11.71
C SER A 3 -0.45 3.09 -10.30
N TYR A 4 -1.56 3.83 -10.20
CA TYR A 4 -2.12 4.24 -8.92
C TYR A 4 -3.34 3.42 -8.55
N LEU A 5 -3.47 3.14 -7.27
CA LEU A 5 -4.63 2.54 -6.63
C LEU A 5 -5.17 3.48 -5.55
N GLY A 6 -6.49 3.50 -5.42
CA GLY A 6 -7.16 3.99 -4.23
C GLY A 6 -7.53 2.82 -3.32
N TYR A 7 -7.79 3.14 -2.05
CA TYR A 7 -8.27 2.19 -1.05
C TYR A 7 -9.44 2.78 -0.30
N ARG A 8 -10.47 1.98 -0.04
CA ARG A 8 -11.61 2.41 0.77
C ARG A 8 -12.18 1.28 1.61
N CYS A 9 -12.44 1.58 2.87
CA CYS A 9 -13.25 0.77 3.77
C CYS A 9 -14.67 1.34 3.85
N SER A 10 -15.67 0.58 3.41
CA SER A 10 -17.08 1.02 3.46
C SER A 10 -17.66 1.06 4.87
N ALA A 11 -17.05 0.36 5.84
CA ALA A 11 -17.56 0.26 7.20
C ALA A 11 -17.21 1.48 8.07
N CYS A 12 -15.94 1.90 8.07
CA CYS A 12 -15.50 3.06 8.88
C CYS A 12 -15.22 4.33 8.06
N GLY A 13 -15.31 4.25 6.73
CA GLY A 13 -15.05 5.39 5.83
C GLY A 13 -13.56 5.75 5.68
N TYR A 14 -12.63 4.96 6.23
CA TYR A 14 -11.21 5.17 6.00
C TYR A 14 -10.88 4.99 4.51
N GLU A 15 -10.20 5.98 3.94
CA GLU A 15 -9.83 6.06 2.54
C GLU A 15 -8.36 6.45 2.43
N GLU A 16 -7.67 5.88 1.44
CA GLU A 16 -6.39 6.37 0.96
C GLU A 16 -6.49 6.61 -0.54
N ALA A 17 -6.30 7.86 -0.94
CA ALA A 17 -6.73 8.31 -2.26
C ALA A 17 -5.76 7.92 -3.38
N GLN A 18 -4.47 7.82 -3.09
CA GLN A 18 -3.44 7.62 -4.10
C GLN A 18 -2.23 6.86 -3.55
N MET A 19 -2.13 5.59 -3.94
CA MET A 19 -1.00 4.72 -3.61
C MET A 19 -0.43 4.15 -4.90
N GLY A 20 0.89 4.19 -5.05
CA GLY A 20 1.53 3.68 -6.25
C GLY A 20 1.89 2.20 -6.11
N ILE A 21 1.81 1.48 -7.23
CA ILE A 21 2.28 0.10 -7.37
C ILE A 21 3.10 -0.02 -8.65
N GLY A 22 4.12 -0.87 -8.67
CA GLY A 22 4.88 -1.15 -9.90
C GLY A 22 6.38 -1.25 -9.69
N SER A 23 7.14 -1.16 -10.78
CA SER A 23 8.59 -1.34 -10.77
C SER A 23 9.30 -0.01 -11.01
N GLY A 24 10.35 0.25 -10.23
CA GLY A 24 11.23 1.40 -10.45
C GLY A 24 12.12 1.21 -11.67
N ARG A 25 12.78 2.29 -12.11
CA ARG A 25 13.76 2.26 -13.21
C ARG A 25 15.02 1.44 -12.88
N GLN A 26 15.39 1.38 -11.60
CA GLN A 26 16.50 0.54 -11.13
C GLN A 26 16.02 -0.89 -10.89
N ALA A 27 16.81 -1.87 -11.34
CA ALA A 27 16.57 -3.28 -11.08
C ALA A 27 16.51 -3.54 -9.56
N GLY A 28 15.57 -4.36 -9.12
CA GLY A 28 15.37 -4.68 -7.71
C GLY A 28 14.58 -3.63 -6.91
N HIS A 29 14.10 -2.55 -7.54
CA HIS A 29 13.25 -1.55 -6.90
C HIS A 29 11.80 -1.76 -7.33
N ALA A 30 10.91 -1.94 -6.36
CA ALA A 30 9.47 -2.04 -6.59
C ALA A 30 8.71 -1.14 -5.61
N LEU A 31 7.63 -0.53 -6.06
CA LEU A 31 6.69 0.15 -5.20
C LEU A 31 5.57 -0.84 -4.84
N VAL A 32 5.44 -1.13 -3.55
CA VAL A 32 4.52 -2.15 -3.02
C VAL A 32 3.54 -1.53 -2.04
N LEU A 33 2.36 -2.15 -1.91
CA LEU A 33 1.39 -1.76 -0.89
C LEU A 33 1.74 -2.38 0.46
N TYR A 34 1.35 -1.70 1.54
CA TYR A 34 1.56 -2.19 2.89
C TYR A 34 0.41 -1.83 3.84
N HIS A 35 0.31 -2.60 4.93
CA HIS A 35 -0.38 -2.25 6.17
C HIS A 35 0.64 -1.91 7.26
N CYS A 36 0.41 -0.81 7.97
CA CYS A 36 1.12 -0.54 9.21
C CYS A 36 0.13 -0.72 10.37
N TYR A 37 0.32 -1.75 11.17
CA TYR A 37 -0.53 -2.01 12.34
C TYR A 37 -0.30 -1.02 13.49
N LEU A 38 0.85 -0.34 13.51
CA LEU A 38 1.17 0.65 14.54
C LEU A 38 0.34 1.93 14.39
N CYS A 39 0.44 2.62 13.24
CA CYS A 39 -0.36 3.83 12.97
C CYS A 39 -1.71 3.52 12.31
N LYS A 40 -1.99 2.24 12.06
CA LYS A 40 -3.21 1.73 11.44
C LYS A 40 -3.44 2.37 10.07
N SER A 41 -2.44 2.38 9.20
CA SER A 41 -2.52 2.98 7.86
C SER A 41 -2.34 1.92 6.76
N VAL A 42 -2.91 2.20 5.59
CA VAL A 42 -2.55 1.55 4.33
C VAL A 42 -1.73 2.56 3.51
N GLY A 43 -0.74 2.10 2.76
CA GLY A 43 0.07 2.98 1.93
C GLY A 43 0.87 2.24 0.89
N SER A 44 1.73 2.98 0.18
CA SER A 44 2.75 2.43 -0.71
C SER A 44 4.15 2.80 -0.23
N ALA A 45 5.10 1.89 -0.37
CA ALA A 45 6.50 2.07 0.01
C ALA A 45 7.44 1.42 -1.01
N TRP A 46 8.64 1.98 -1.15
CA TRP A 46 9.69 1.38 -1.97
C TRP A 46 10.27 0.16 -1.27
N LYS A 47 10.14 -0.99 -1.92
CA LYS A 47 10.87 -2.22 -1.61
C LYS A 47 12.11 -2.26 -2.49
N VAL A 48 13.27 -2.14 -1.85
CA VAL A 48 14.59 -2.23 -2.47
C VAL A 48 15.25 -3.50 -1.98
N GLU A 49 15.90 -4.24 -2.87
CA GLU A 49 16.65 -5.43 -2.49
C GLU A 49 17.68 -5.11 -1.39
N GLY A 50 17.66 -5.90 -0.31
CA GLY A 50 18.52 -5.69 0.86
C GLY A 50 18.07 -4.59 1.83
N GLN A 51 16.89 -3.98 1.64
CA GLN A 51 16.32 -3.01 2.59
C GLN A 51 14.91 -3.38 2.99
N GLU A 52 14.62 -3.27 4.29
CA GLU A 52 13.26 -3.41 4.81
C GLU A 52 12.47 -2.11 4.55
N PRO A 53 11.34 -2.19 3.83
CA PRO A 53 10.49 -1.02 3.61
C PRO A 53 9.88 -0.55 4.94
N ARG A 54 9.63 0.76 5.06
CA ARG A 54 9.08 1.38 6.27
C ARG A 54 7.76 2.06 5.98
N CYS A 55 6.94 2.24 7.02
CA CYS A 55 5.71 3.00 6.90
C CYS A 55 6.00 4.45 6.49
N SER A 56 5.40 4.92 5.40
CA SER A 56 5.53 6.30 4.89
C SER A 56 4.97 7.37 5.84
N TYR A 57 4.14 6.98 6.82
CA TYR A 57 3.51 7.91 7.77
C TYR A 57 4.26 7.97 9.12
N CYS A 58 4.58 6.81 9.72
CA CYS A 58 5.19 6.75 11.05
C CYS A 58 6.65 6.25 11.03
N TYR A 59 7.19 5.92 9.86
CA TYR A 59 8.56 5.41 9.67
C TYR A 59 8.91 4.15 10.44
N HIS A 60 7.91 3.45 10.99
CA HIS A 60 8.10 2.18 11.67
C HIS A 60 8.52 1.10 10.66
N PRO A 61 9.51 0.25 10.98
CA PRO A 61 10.01 -0.78 10.08
C PRO A 61 9.07 -2.00 9.98
N ASP A 62 8.30 -2.28 11.02
CA ASP A 62 7.33 -3.38 11.03
C ASP A 62 6.07 -2.98 10.25
N ILE A 63 6.09 -3.26 8.94
CA ILE A 63 4.95 -3.16 8.04
C ILE A 63 4.68 -4.49 7.38
N HIS A 64 3.41 -4.78 7.14
CA HIS A 64 3.00 -5.98 6.43
C HIS A 64 2.78 -5.65 4.95
N ILE A 65 3.62 -6.20 4.08
CA ILE A 65 3.48 -6.02 2.63
C ILE A 65 2.26 -6.78 2.14
N LEU A 66 1.40 -6.09 1.40
CA LEU A 66 0.18 -6.66 0.85
C LEU A 66 0.47 -7.25 -0.54
N ASP A 67 -0.10 -8.41 -0.78
CA ASP A 67 -0.20 -8.96 -2.11
C ASP A 67 -1.48 -8.44 -2.79
N ILE A 68 -1.29 -7.77 -3.93
CA ILE A 68 -2.38 -7.16 -4.72
C ILE A 68 -3.30 -8.23 -5.31
N GLU A 69 -2.82 -9.46 -5.49
CA GLU A 69 -3.65 -10.57 -5.95
C GLU A 69 -4.64 -11.04 -4.87
N THR A 70 -4.39 -10.70 -3.60
CA THR A 70 -5.28 -11.09 -2.51
C THR A 70 -6.53 -10.22 -2.51
N ARG A 71 -7.68 -10.83 -2.84
CA ARG A 71 -8.99 -10.15 -2.93
C ARG A 71 -9.57 -9.74 -1.57
N ASN A 72 -9.07 -10.28 -0.47
CA ASN A 72 -9.56 -10.01 0.87
C ASN A 72 -8.51 -9.18 1.62
N ILE A 73 -8.75 -7.88 1.72
CA ILE A 73 -7.95 -6.95 2.52
C ILE A 73 -8.80 -6.47 3.69
N GLU A 74 -8.28 -6.58 4.89
CA GLU A 74 -8.92 -6.10 6.10
C GLU A 74 -8.54 -4.64 6.38
N CYS A 75 -9.48 -3.85 6.87
CA CYS A 75 -9.19 -2.47 7.21
C CYS A 75 -8.32 -2.36 8.46
N PRO A 76 -7.16 -1.68 8.42
CA PRO A 76 -6.30 -1.56 9.60
C PRO A 76 -6.94 -0.71 10.71
N LYS A 77 -7.98 0.09 10.39
CA LYS A 77 -8.69 0.92 11.37
C LYS A 77 -9.79 0.16 12.12
N CYS A 78 -10.53 -0.72 11.45
CA CYS A 78 -11.74 -1.34 12.02
C CYS A 78 -11.86 -2.86 11.81
N GLY A 79 -10.92 -3.52 11.13
CA GLY A 79 -10.92 -4.96 10.86
C GLY A 79 -11.90 -5.42 9.77
N GLU A 80 -12.86 -4.58 9.39
CA GLU A 80 -13.84 -4.91 8.35
C GLU A 80 -13.23 -4.99 6.94
N PRO A 81 -13.83 -5.77 6.01
CA PRO A 81 -13.36 -5.86 4.64
C PRO A 81 -13.25 -4.50 3.95
N ALA A 82 -12.15 -4.30 3.23
CA ALA A 82 -11.86 -3.13 2.44
C ALA A 82 -11.44 -3.51 1.02
N LYS A 83 -11.44 -2.54 0.11
CA LYS A 83 -11.17 -2.78 -1.31
C LYS A 83 -10.16 -1.77 -1.84
N PHE A 84 -9.25 -2.26 -2.66
CA PHE A 84 -8.52 -1.43 -3.62
C PHE A 84 -9.38 -1.20 -4.86
N PHE A 85 -9.18 -0.04 -5.47
CA PHE A 85 -9.81 0.30 -6.74
C PHE A 85 -8.80 1.03 -7.63
N PRO A 86 -8.83 0.80 -8.95
CA PRO A 86 -7.92 1.48 -9.87
C PRO A 86 -8.14 2.99 -9.86
N LYS A 87 -7.06 3.76 -9.96
CA LYS A 87 -7.09 5.20 -10.22
C LYS A 87 -6.48 5.48 -11.59
N GLU A 88 -6.95 6.55 -12.22
CA GLU A 88 -6.33 7.04 -13.46
C GLU A 88 -4.92 7.58 -13.18
N GLY A 89 -4.02 7.37 -14.13
CA GLY A 89 -2.64 7.84 -14.07
C GLY A 89 -1.63 6.71 -13.91
N GLU A 90 -0.49 6.93 -14.52
CA GLU A 90 0.69 6.07 -14.42
C GLU A 90 1.87 6.90 -13.90
N TRP A 91 2.87 6.23 -13.35
CA TRP A 91 4.09 6.85 -12.89
C TRP A 91 5.31 6.12 -13.45
N GLU A 92 6.37 6.85 -13.77
CA GLU A 92 7.61 6.30 -14.31
C GLU A 92 8.69 6.08 -13.26
#